data_AF-A0A929NYW4-F1
#
_entry.id   AF-A0A929NYW4-F1
#
_cell.length_a   1.000
_cell.length_b   1.000
_cell.length_c   1.000
_cell.angle_alpha   90.00
_cell.angle_beta   90.00
_cell.angle_gamma   90.00
#
_symmetry.space_group_name_H-M   'P 1'
#
loop_
_entity.id
_entity.type
_entity.pdbx_description
1 polymer ?
#
loop_
_entity_poly.entity_id
_entity_poly.type
_entity_poly.pdbx_seq_one_letter_code
_entity_poly.pdbx_strand_id
1 'polypeptide(L)'
;TLDTTGDGFADNDLGISEAEKREIAKQFPQAGKNFWRVMIDKLGDFDLNWPLKTLDKLGIKLGQIASTAGKLLQDIGENPCVKNGCIIEAERQVLGETIPVIGAAFNLNYRSSRTAGRYANYQLDIPLQDSSVPTPKRIKLEVSIGGQRISKVFSDKLEDNPESSLDTPRYTYEWDGKDGYGRSLHGQGRHKATVRIGYVYDGVYEVPPEITQSLIDVQCSTENPEGSFGCINTTAEINTGIPARQEVIGWQEYTVDIGSWFPRNAGLGEWTIDVHHAYDPNAEILYFGNGGQRQVIPIKQDGKILIASEDGGLVYEFNGTGRHLRT
;
A
#
# COMPACT_ATOMS: atom_id res chain seq x y z
N THR A 1 10.10 50.21 14.36
CA THR A 1 10.83 49.59 13.25
C THR A 1 11.33 48.24 13.69
N LEU A 2 11.50 47.29 12.78
CA LEU A 2 11.93 45.93 13.08
C LEU A 2 13.25 45.66 12.36
N ASP A 3 14.13 44.91 13.00
CA ASP A 3 15.31 44.29 12.40
C ASP A 3 14.97 42.81 12.26
N THR A 4 14.77 42.33 11.03
CA THR A 4 14.40 40.94 10.74
C THR A 4 15.59 40.09 10.32
N THR A 5 16.74 40.71 10.05
CA THR A 5 17.97 40.02 9.61
C THR A 5 19.02 39.88 10.71
N GLY A 6 18.91 40.66 11.78
CA GLY A 6 19.83 40.69 12.93
C GLY A 6 21.09 41.53 12.69
N ASP A 7 21.11 42.39 11.68
CA ASP A 7 22.27 43.22 11.33
C ASP A 7 22.33 44.56 12.09
N GLY A 8 21.34 44.83 12.94
CA GLY A 8 21.22 46.06 13.73
C GLY A 8 20.54 47.21 12.99
N PHE A 9 20.08 47.01 11.75
CA PHE A 9 19.35 47.98 10.96
C PHE A 9 17.88 47.60 10.81
N ALA A 10 17.03 48.61 10.61
CA ALA A 10 15.61 48.38 10.40
C ALA A 10 15.34 48.00 8.93
N ASP A 11 14.54 46.96 8.72
CA ASP A 11 14.12 46.48 7.42
C ASP A 11 12.61 46.18 7.37
N ASN A 12 12.12 45.82 6.18
CA ASN A 12 10.71 45.54 5.90
C ASN A 12 10.51 44.17 5.23
N ASP A 13 11.40 43.22 5.50
CA ASP A 13 11.37 41.91 4.87
C ASP A 13 10.28 41.01 5.51
N LEU A 14 10.12 39.77 5.02
CA LEU A 14 9.19 38.76 5.54
C LEU A 14 7.68 39.10 5.45
N GLY A 15 7.32 40.14 4.69
CA GLY A 15 5.91 40.48 4.40
C GLY A 15 5.12 41.03 5.60
N ILE A 16 5.81 41.58 6.62
CA ILE A 16 5.17 42.12 7.83
C ILE A 16 4.41 43.40 7.49
N SER A 17 3.08 43.36 7.62
CA SER A 17 2.23 44.52 7.30
C SER A 17 2.41 45.67 8.30
N GLU A 18 2.11 46.91 7.88
CA GLU A 18 2.14 48.06 8.79
C GLU A 18 1.15 47.94 9.97
N ALA A 19 0.03 47.26 9.76
CA ALA A 19 -0.91 46.95 10.83
C ALA A 19 -0.30 45.98 11.86
N GLU A 20 0.39 44.94 11.38
CA GLU A 20 1.09 43.97 12.22
C GLU A 20 2.22 44.64 13.02
N LYS A 21 3.02 45.52 12.40
CA LYS A 21 4.07 46.28 13.10
C LYS A 21 3.51 47.12 14.25
N ARG A 22 2.31 47.69 14.10
CA ARG A 22 1.64 48.45 15.18
C ARG A 22 1.23 47.55 16.33
N GLU A 23 0.73 46.34 16.07
CA GLU A 23 0.41 45.39 17.14
C GLU A 23 1.66 44.87 17.85
N ILE A 24 2.73 44.57 17.11
CA ILE A 24 4.03 44.20 17.68
C ILE A 24 4.53 45.32 18.59
N ALA A 25 4.44 46.59 18.17
CA ALA A 25 4.87 47.73 18.99
C ALA A 25 4.08 47.89 20.30
N LYS A 26 2.82 47.43 20.36
CA LYS A 26 2.05 47.42 21.62
C LYS A 26 2.56 46.36 22.60
N GLN A 27 2.95 45.20 22.08
CA GLN A 27 3.45 44.08 22.90
C GLN A 27 4.92 44.30 23.33
N PHE A 28 5.72 44.94 22.47
CA PHE A 28 7.14 45.22 22.69
C PHE A 28 7.41 46.73 22.62
N PRO A 29 6.99 47.52 23.62
CA PRO A 29 7.10 48.99 23.58
C PRO A 29 8.52 49.51 23.78
N GLN A 30 9.46 48.67 24.22
CA GLN A 30 10.86 49.03 24.44
C GLN A 30 11.72 48.56 23.27
N ALA A 31 12.66 49.40 22.83
CA ALA A 31 13.66 49.01 21.83
C ALA A 31 14.61 47.91 22.35
N GLY A 32 15.16 47.11 21.45
CA GLY A 32 16.11 46.03 21.79
C GLY A 32 15.47 44.76 22.34
N LYS A 33 14.15 44.59 22.19
CA LYS A 33 13.47 43.33 22.49
C LYS A 33 13.49 42.43 21.26
N ASN A 34 13.77 41.15 21.50
CA ASN A 34 13.72 40.12 20.48
C ASN A 34 12.43 39.31 20.66
N PHE A 35 11.84 38.90 19.55
CA PHE A 35 10.65 38.06 19.53
C PHE A 35 10.71 37.12 18.32
N TRP A 36 9.94 36.05 18.38
CA TRP A 36 9.79 35.09 17.29
C TRP A 36 8.49 35.38 16.54
N ARG A 37 8.52 35.24 15.20
CA ARG A 37 7.35 35.40 14.32
C ARG A 37 7.28 34.20 13.38
N VAL A 38 6.09 33.61 13.26
CA VAL A 38 5.80 32.56 12.28
C VAL A 38 4.49 32.90 11.58
N MET A 39 4.46 32.75 10.26
CA MET A 39 3.22 32.85 9.48
C MET A 39 2.57 31.48 9.42
N ILE A 40 1.29 31.41 9.76
CA ILE A 40 0.47 30.21 9.66
C ILE A 40 -0.70 30.55 8.75
N ASP A 41 -0.82 29.87 7.61
CA ASP A 41 -1.79 30.17 6.54
C ASP A 41 -3.14 29.44 6.69
N LYS A 42 -3.25 28.52 7.64
CA LYS A 42 -4.46 27.79 8.02
C LYS A 42 -4.56 27.65 9.53
N LEU A 43 -5.77 27.46 10.07
CA LEU A 43 -5.93 27.06 11.47
C LEU A 43 -5.62 25.56 11.61
N GLY A 44 -4.90 25.18 12.66
CA GLY A 44 -4.41 23.81 12.88
C GLY A 44 -3.78 23.65 14.26
N ASP A 45 -3.32 22.44 14.56
CA ASP A 45 -2.71 22.00 15.82
C ASP A 45 -1.20 22.24 15.88
N PHE A 46 -0.73 23.35 15.31
CA PHE A 46 0.68 23.72 15.24
C PHE A 46 1.30 23.86 16.64
N ASP A 47 2.25 22.97 16.97
CA ASP A 47 3.17 23.16 18.09
C ASP A 47 4.57 23.42 17.55
N LEU A 48 4.88 24.70 17.38
CA LEU A 48 6.14 25.15 16.82
C LEU A 48 7.34 24.87 17.75
N ASN A 49 7.10 24.51 19.02
CA ASN A 49 8.16 24.19 19.97
C ASN A 49 8.56 22.70 19.94
N TRP A 50 8.01 21.92 19.01
CA TRP A 50 8.05 20.45 19.03
C TRP A 50 8.86 19.85 17.87
N PRO A 51 10.20 19.68 17.99
CA PRO A 51 11.01 19.05 16.94
C PRO A 51 11.08 17.54 17.13
N LEU A 52 9.92 16.86 17.15
CA LEU A 52 9.88 15.39 17.22
C LEU A 52 10.15 14.84 15.83
N LYS A 53 11.25 14.09 15.67
CA LYS A 53 11.53 13.40 14.42
C LYS A 53 11.08 11.95 14.45
N THR A 54 10.50 11.51 13.35
CA THR A 54 10.56 10.09 12.94
C THR A 54 11.95 9.85 12.32
N LEU A 55 12.66 8.77 12.68
CA LEU A 55 13.98 8.45 12.10
C LEU A 55 13.96 8.58 10.55
N ASP A 56 14.93 9.31 9.97
CA ASP A 56 15.00 9.68 8.54
C ASP A 56 14.99 8.50 7.55
N LYS A 57 15.21 7.28 8.04
CA LYS A 57 15.23 6.04 7.25
C LYS A 57 13.95 5.22 7.37
N LEU A 58 12.84 5.84 7.75
CA LEU A 58 11.53 5.21 7.80
C LEU A 58 10.69 5.49 6.54
N GLY A 59 11.38 5.76 5.41
CA GLY A 59 10.73 6.03 4.13
C GLY A 59 9.70 4.95 3.82
N ILE A 60 8.49 5.38 3.48
CA ILE A 60 7.43 4.49 3.01
C ILE A 60 8.05 3.61 1.93
N LYS A 61 8.27 2.34 2.26
CA LYS A 61 8.63 1.34 1.28
C LYS A 61 7.36 1.01 0.52
N LEU A 62 7.10 1.79 -0.53
CA LEU A 62 6.10 1.44 -1.51
C LEU A 62 6.61 0.22 -2.26
N GLY A 63 5.90 -0.88 -2.11
CA GLY A 63 6.25 -2.14 -2.74
C GLY A 63 5.04 -3.02 -2.98
N GLN A 64 5.28 -4.15 -3.62
CA GLN A 64 4.28 -5.20 -3.78
C GLN A 64 4.67 -6.39 -2.90
N ILE A 65 3.78 -6.76 -1.99
CA ILE A 65 3.79 -8.10 -1.40
C ILE A 65 3.01 -8.99 -2.38
N ALA A 66 3.48 -10.21 -2.63
CA ALA A 66 2.73 -11.18 -3.41
C ALA A 66 1.79 -11.98 -2.51
N SER A 67 0.57 -12.25 -2.97
CA SER A 67 -0.31 -13.26 -2.36
C SER A 67 0.35 -14.63 -2.39
N THR A 68 -0.07 -15.56 -1.53
CA THR A 68 0.48 -16.92 -1.51
C THR A 68 0.35 -17.59 -2.88
N ALA A 69 -0.80 -17.44 -3.53
CA ALA A 69 -0.99 -17.87 -4.91
C ALA A 69 -0.11 -17.11 -5.92
N GLY A 70 0.11 -15.80 -5.73
CA GLY A 70 1.02 -15.01 -6.56
C GLY A 70 2.46 -15.50 -6.48
N LYS A 71 2.95 -15.88 -5.29
CA LYS A 71 4.27 -16.50 -5.11
C LYS A 71 4.38 -17.82 -5.85
N LEU A 72 3.36 -18.69 -5.72
CA LEU A 72 3.29 -19.93 -6.47
C LEU A 72 3.34 -19.67 -7.98
N LEU A 73 2.73 -18.61 -8.49
CA LEU A 73 2.73 -18.28 -9.93
C LEU A 73 4.05 -17.66 -10.43
N GLN A 74 4.75 -16.86 -9.62
CA GLN A 74 6.02 -16.22 -10.00
C GLN A 74 7.18 -17.21 -10.15
N ASP A 75 7.16 -18.31 -9.40
CA ASP A 75 8.24 -19.30 -9.41
C ASP A 75 8.12 -20.34 -10.55
N ILE A 76 7.13 -20.22 -11.43
CA ILE A 76 6.80 -21.24 -12.43
C ILE A 76 6.58 -20.60 -13.80
N GLY A 77 7.30 -21.06 -14.81
CA GLY A 77 7.04 -20.71 -16.21
C GLY A 77 5.58 -20.95 -16.61
N GLU A 78 5.14 -20.33 -17.72
CA GLU A 78 3.73 -20.28 -18.11
C GLU A 78 3.04 -21.65 -18.20
N ASN A 79 3.79 -22.74 -18.39
CA ASN A 79 3.28 -24.10 -18.54
C ASN A 79 3.89 -25.13 -17.55
N PRO A 80 3.27 -25.41 -16.40
CA PRO A 80 3.69 -26.47 -15.45
C PRO A 80 3.42 -27.88 -15.99
N CYS A 81 2.70 -28.01 -17.11
CA CYS A 81 2.28 -29.29 -17.65
C CYS A 81 2.83 -29.48 -19.06
N VAL A 82 4.04 -30.03 -19.15
CA VAL A 82 4.80 -30.18 -20.40
C VAL A 82 4.28 -31.34 -21.29
N LYS A 83 3.22 -32.06 -20.88
CA LYS A 83 2.74 -33.27 -21.57
C LYS A 83 1.22 -33.30 -21.75
N ASN A 84 0.77 -33.74 -22.92
CA ASN A 84 -0.64 -34.02 -23.21
C ASN A 84 -1.21 -35.03 -22.21
N GLY A 85 -2.38 -34.73 -21.63
CA GLY A 85 -3.07 -35.56 -20.66
C GLY A 85 -2.64 -35.37 -19.20
N CYS A 86 -1.66 -34.51 -18.92
CA CYS A 86 -1.37 -34.14 -17.54
C CYS A 86 -2.46 -33.15 -17.06
N ILE A 87 -3.15 -33.56 -15.99
CA ILE A 87 -4.22 -32.80 -15.36
C ILE A 87 -3.79 -32.24 -13.99
N ILE A 88 -2.57 -32.56 -13.55
CA ILE A 88 -2.01 -32.11 -12.29
C ILE A 88 -0.92 -31.08 -12.58
N GLU A 89 -1.19 -29.82 -12.24
CA GLU A 89 -0.18 -28.76 -12.23
C GLU A 89 0.49 -28.79 -10.86
N ALA A 90 1.52 -29.63 -10.71
CA ALA A 90 2.11 -29.97 -9.41
C ALA A 90 2.62 -28.73 -8.65
N GLU A 91 3.28 -27.84 -9.37
CA GLU A 91 3.90 -26.64 -8.83
C GLU A 91 2.85 -25.59 -8.40
N ARG A 92 1.73 -25.51 -9.13
CA ARG A 92 0.60 -24.63 -8.75
C ARG A 92 -0.36 -25.28 -7.76
N GLN A 93 -0.18 -26.58 -7.51
CA GLN A 93 -1.08 -27.44 -6.75
C GLN A 93 -2.51 -27.38 -7.29
N VAL A 94 -2.65 -27.52 -8.61
CA VAL A 94 -3.95 -27.47 -9.30
C VAL A 94 -4.29 -28.83 -9.89
N LEU A 95 -5.51 -29.27 -9.63
CA LEU A 95 -6.16 -30.38 -10.34
C LEU A 95 -7.03 -29.80 -11.45
N GLY A 96 -6.85 -30.29 -12.66
CA GLY A 96 -7.71 -30.07 -13.79
C GLY A 96 -8.56 -31.29 -14.11
N GLU A 97 -9.69 -31.07 -14.76
CA GLU A 97 -10.47 -32.12 -15.42
C GLU A 97 -11.07 -31.55 -16.70
N THR A 98 -11.28 -32.41 -17.70
CA THR A 98 -11.94 -32.06 -18.96
C THR A 98 -12.90 -33.17 -19.37
N ILE A 99 -14.16 -32.81 -19.62
CA ILE A 99 -15.22 -33.74 -20.01
C ILE A 99 -15.83 -33.25 -21.34
N PRO A 100 -15.80 -34.07 -22.42
CA PRO A 100 -16.45 -33.72 -23.67
C PRO A 100 -17.97 -33.74 -23.53
N VAL A 101 -18.65 -32.76 -24.13
CA VAL A 101 -20.11 -32.72 -24.18
C VAL A 101 -20.58 -33.38 -25.47
N ILE A 102 -21.23 -34.55 -25.35
CA ILE A 102 -21.73 -35.29 -26.51
C ILE A 102 -22.77 -34.45 -27.25
N GLY A 103 -22.56 -34.28 -28.56
CA GLY A 103 -23.45 -33.49 -29.42
C GLY A 103 -23.14 -31.99 -29.46
N ALA A 104 -22.09 -31.53 -28.78
CA ALA A 104 -21.61 -30.14 -28.83
C ALA A 104 -20.13 -30.08 -29.20
N ALA A 105 -19.71 -29.00 -29.86
CA ALA A 105 -18.33 -28.75 -30.24
C ALA A 105 -17.54 -28.04 -29.12
N PHE A 106 -17.80 -28.40 -27.86
CA PHE A 106 -17.13 -27.82 -26.70
C PHE A 106 -17.01 -28.82 -25.56
N ASN A 107 -16.05 -28.58 -24.67
CA ASN A 107 -15.81 -29.37 -23.46
C ASN A 107 -16.19 -28.60 -22.20
N LEU A 108 -16.57 -29.33 -21.15
CA LEU A 108 -16.58 -28.85 -19.78
C LEU A 108 -15.17 -28.99 -19.20
N ASN A 109 -14.68 -27.94 -18.53
CA ASN A 109 -13.38 -27.92 -17.90
C ASN A 109 -13.49 -27.50 -16.45
N TYR A 110 -12.76 -28.18 -15.57
CA TYR A 110 -12.62 -27.84 -14.17
C TYR A 110 -11.16 -27.54 -13.87
N ARG A 111 -10.92 -26.57 -12.99
CA ARG A 111 -9.59 -26.26 -12.44
C ARG A 111 -9.73 -25.87 -10.99
N SER A 112 -9.05 -26.58 -10.09
CA SER A 112 -9.11 -26.30 -8.65
C SER A 112 -8.52 -24.93 -8.26
N SER A 113 -7.77 -24.25 -9.15
CA SER A 113 -7.34 -22.86 -8.96
C SER A 113 -8.47 -21.83 -9.02
N ARG A 114 -9.62 -22.23 -9.59
CA ARG A 114 -10.80 -21.39 -9.86
C ARG A 114 -12.01 -21.88 -9.09
N THR A 115 -11.79 -22.29 -7.84
CA THR A 115 -12.87 -22.74 -6.94
C THR A 115 -12.86 -21.92 -5.66
N ALA A 116 -14.01 -21.82 -5.02
CA ALA A 116 -14.12 -21.14 -3.74
C ALA A 116 -13.26 -21.81 -2.64
N GLY A 117 -13.00 -23.11 -2.75
CA GLY A 117 -12.19 -23.87 -1.79
C GLY A 117 -10.68 -23.65 -1.88
N ARG A 118 -10.18 -22.85 -2.84
CA ARG A 118 -8.74 -22.58 -3.00
C ARG A 118 -8.28 -21.45 -2.06
N TYR A 119 -8.06 -21.78 -0.79
CA TYR A 119 -7.67 -20.81 0.24
C TYR A 119 -6.38 -20.02 -0.06
N ALA A 120 -5.40 -20.62 -0.76
CA ALA A 120 -4.16 -19.90 -1.10
C ALA A 120 -4.36 -18.64 -1.96
N ASN A 121 -5.49 -18.55 -2.67
CA ASN A 121 -5.86 -17.34 -3.40
C ASN A 121 -6.30 -16.21 -2.46
N TYR A 122 -6.79 -16.56 -1.27
CA TYR A 122 -7.34 -15.65 -0.27
C TYR A 122 -6.40 -15.45 0.93
N GLN A 123 -5.11 -15.79 0.76
CA GLN A 123 -4.09 -15.65 1.79
C GLN A 123 -2.97 -14.69 1.36
N LEU A 124 -2.53 -13.86 2.30
CA LEU A 124 -1.32 -13.06 2.18
C LEU A 124 -0.30 -13.52 3.20
N ASP A 125 0.92 -13.75 2.74
CA ASP A 125 2.04 -14.09 3.59
C ASP A 125 2.93 -12.85 3.77
N ILE A 126 2.73 -12.13 4.87
CA ILE A 126 3.25 -10.78 5.11
C ILE A 126 4.57 -10.86 5.92
N PRO A 127 5.72 -10.43 5.36
CA PRO A 127 6.95 -10.35 6.13
C PRO A 127 6.85 -9.21 7.16
N LEU A 128 7.08 -9.51 8.44
CA LEU A 128 7.07 -8.51 9.51
C LEU A 128 8.46 -7.95 9.80
N GLN A 129 9.50 -8.72 9.50
CA GLN A 129 10.89 -8.32 9.70
C GLN A 129 11.45 -7.69 8.42
N ASP A 130 12.17 -6.59 8.58
CA ASP A 130 12.95 -5.96 7.52
C ASP A 130 14.33 -5.61 8.09
N SER A 131 15.40 -6.26 7.60
CA SER A 131 16.75 -6.03 8.12
C SER A 131 17.29 -4.63 7.83
N SER A 132 16.61 -3.86 6.96
CA SER A 132 16.94 -2.46 6.71
C SER A 132 16.35 -1.50 7.76
N VAL A 133 15.40 -1.95 8.60
CA VAL A 133 14.86 -1.15 9.70
C VAL A 133 15.56 -1.50 11.02
N PRO A 134 15.88 -0.51 11.89
CA PRO A 134 16.38 -0.79 13.24
C PRO A 134 15.37 -1.60 14.06
N THR A 135 15.82 -2.33 15.09
CA THR A 135 14.92 -3.10 15.96
C THR A 135 13.86 -2.20 16.62
N PRO A 136 12.56 -2.38 16.33
CA PRO A 136 11.49 -1.58 16.91
C PRO A 136 11.17 -2.02 18.36
N LYS A 137 10.43 -1.21 19.09
CA LYS A 137 9.78 -1.62 20.35
C LYS A 137 8.62 -2.57 20.10
N ARG A 138 7.89 -2.36 19.01
CA ARG A 138 6.76 -3.18 18.56
C ARG A 138 6.46 -2.95 17.09
N ILE A 139 5.75 -3.90 16.47
CA ILE A 139 5.29 -3.83 15.08
C ILE A 139 3.76 -3.76 15.08
N LYS A 140 3.19 -2.83 14.32
CA LYS A 140 1.74 -2.72 14.06
C LYS A 140 1.47 -3.17 12.63
N LEU A 141 0.61 -4.16 12.45
CA LEU A 141 0.15 -4.61 11.15
C LEU A 141 -1.29 -4.18 10.94
N GLU A 142 -1.57 -3.54 9.80
CA GLU A 142 -2.92 -3.26 9.34
C GLU A 142 -3.13 -3.87 7.96
N VAL A 143 -4.26 -4.54 7.76
CA VAL A 143 -4.70 -5.03 6.45
C VAL A 143 -6.10 -4.55 6.21
N SER A 144 -6.36 -3.98 5.03
CA SER A 144 -7.67 -3.48 4.63
C SER A 144 -8.06 -3.94 3.24
N ILE A 145 -9.30 -4.43 3.11
CA ILE A 145 -9.87 -4.93 1.86
C ILE A 145 -11.40 -4.83 1.92
N GLY A 146 -12.02 -4.27 0.87
CA GLY A 146 -13.49 -4.28 0.74
C GLY A 146 -14.25 -3.69 1.93
N GLY A 147 -13.66 -2.74 2.67
CA GLY A 147 -14.25 -2.16 3.89
C GLY A 147 -14.05 -2.99 5.17
N GLN A 148 -13.43 -4.18 5.09
CA GLN A 148 -12.88 -4.86 6.27
C GLN A 148 -11.51 -4.26 6.62
N ARG A 149 -11.19 -4.21 7.92
CA ARG A 149 -9.87 -3.84 8.43
C ARG A 149 -9.50 -4.70 9.63
N ILE A 150 -8.29 -5.23 9.63
CA ILE A 150 -7.69 -5.84 10.82
C ILE A 150 -6.52 -4.98 11.33
N SER A 151 -6.27 -5.07 12.63
CA SER A 151 -5.11 -4.46 13.28
C SER A 151 -4.49 -5.49 14.22
N LYS A 152 -3.19 -5.72 14.09
CA LYS A 152 -2.42 -6.66 14.90
C LYS A 152 -1.17 -5.97 15.45
N VAL A 153 -0.73 -6.39 16.64
CA VAL A 153 0.44 -5.85 17.32
C VAL A 153 1.38 -6.99 17.64
N PHE A 154 2.68 -6.81 17.41
CA PHE A 154 3.73 -7.76 17.77
C PHE A 154 4.73 -7.08 18.70
N SER A 155 4.96 -7.63 19.88
CA SER A 155 5.79 -7.04 20.94
C SER A 155 6.20 -8.11 21.93
N ASP A 156 7.37 -7.94 22.56
CA ASP A 156 7.82 -8.78 23.68
C ASP A 156 7.24 -8.31 25.02
N LYS A 157 6.52 -7.19 25.03
CA LYS A 157 5.88 -6.63 26.22
C LYS A 157 4.40 -6.97 26.28
N LEU A 158 3.98 -7.58 27.39
CA LEU A 158 2.56 -7.93 27.62
C LEU A 158 1.62 -6.72 27.68
N GLU A 159 2.13 -5.55 28.11
CA GLU A 159 1.35 -4.30 28.21
C GLU A 159 0.86 -3.79 26.84
N ASP A 160 1.52 -4.17 25.75
CA ASP A 160 1.09 -3.84 24.38
C ASP A 160 -0.06 -4.74 23.87
N ASN A 161 -0.50 -5.73 24.66
CA ASN A 161 -1.46 -6.77 24.28
C ASN A 161 -1.12 -7.40 22.90
N PRO A 162 0.08 -8.01 22.76
CA PRO A 162 0.56 -8.48 21.48
C PRO A 162 -0.17 -9.76 21.03
N GLU A 163 -0.32 -9.89 19.71
CA GLU A 163 -0.71 -11.15 19.06
C GLU A 163 0.41 -12.20 19.20
N SER A 164 1.67 -11.77 19.10
CA SER A 164 2.85 -12.61 19.23
C SER A 164 4.11 -11.77 19.53
N SER A 165 5.23 -12.45 19.75
CA SER A 165 6.53 -11.85 20.06
C SER A 165 7.10 -11.05 18.89
N LEU A 166 8.06 -10.17 19.20
CA LEU A 166 8.66 -9.26 18.23
C LEU A 166 9.51 -9.98 17.17
N ASP A 167 10.00 -11.18 17.48
CA ASP A 167 10.80 -12.02 16.58
C ASP A 167 9.96 -12.79 15.55
N THR A 168 8.64 -12.62 15.54
CA THR A 168 7.74 -13.22 14.57
C THR A 168 8.19 -12.82 13.15
N PRO A 169 8.58 -13.77 12.28
CA PRO A 169 9.14 -13.42 10.97
C PRO A 169 8.05 -12.97 10.00
N ARG A 170 6.87 -13.60 10.07
CA ARG A 170 5.78 -13.44 9.09
C ARG A 170 4.41 -13.59 9.74
N TYR A 171 3.41 -12.97 9.14
CA TYR A 171 2.00 -13.14 9.48
C TYR A 171 1.19 -13.59 8.27
N THR A 172 0.40 -14.65 8.42
CA THR A 172 -0.53 -15.11 7.39
C THR A 172 -1.89 -14.46 7.63
N TYR A 173 -2.26 -13.55 6.73
CA TYR A 173 -3.60 -12.98 6.69
C TYR A 173 -4.50 -13.85 5.81
N GLU A 174 -5.71 -14.14 6.29
CA GLU A 174 -6.74 -14.87 5.55
C GLU A 174 -7.95 -13.98 5.31
N TRP A 175 -8.45 -13.96 4.08
CA TRP A 175 -9.66 -13.23 3.70
C TRP A 175 -10.78 -14.20 3.35
N ASP A 176 -12.01 -13.88 3.76
CA ASP A 176 -13.19 -14.72 3.54
C ASP A 176 -13.89 -14.45 2.19
N GLY A 177 -13.34 -13.56 1.38
CA GLY A 177 -13.92 -13.16 0.09
C GLY A 177 -15.10 -12.19 0.23
N LYS A 178 -15.32 -11.61 1.41
CA LYS A 178 -16.45 -10.71 1.68
C LYS A 178 -16.01 -9.27 1.92
N ASP A 179 -16.97 -8.36 1.76
CA ASP A 179 -16.84 -6.96 2.14
C ASP A 179 -17.11 -6.76 3.65
N GLY A 180 -16.99 -5.52 4.13
CA GLY A 180 -17.27 -5.16 5.52
C GLY A 180 -18.72 -5.38 5.97
N TYR A 181 -19.65 -5.64 5.04
CA TYR A 181 -21.05 -5.95 5.30
C TYR A 181 -21.36 -7.45 5.20
N GLY A 182 -20.35 -8.29 4.99
CA GLY A 182 -20.49 -9.74 4.86
C GLY A 182 -21.02 -10.22 3.50
N ARG A 183 -21.09 -9.34 2.49
CA ARG A 183 -21.47 -9.69 1.11
C ARG A 183 -20.23 -10.14 0.36
N SER A 184 -20.36 -11.07 -0.59
CA SER A 184 -19.24 -11.35 -1.50
C SER A 184 -18.85 -10.07 -2.25
N LEU A 185 -17.56 -9.75 -2.26
CA LEU A 185 -17.08 -8.51 -2.87
C LEU A 185 -17.39 -8.53 -4.37
N HIS A 186 -18.04 -7.46 -4.86
CA HIS A 186 -18.48 -7.38 -6.25
C HIS A 186 -17.30 -7.12 -7.19
N GLY A 187 -17.21 -7.87 -8.27
CA GLY A 187 -16.15 -7.78 -9.27
C GLY A 187 -15.79 -9.16 -9.79
N GLN A 188 -15.27 -9.24 -11.02
CA GLN A 188 -14.69 -10.48 -11.52
C GLN A 188 -13.22 -10.52 -11.13
N GLY A 189 -12.82 -11.50 -10.31
CA GLY A 189 -11.41 -11.81 -10.09
C GLY A 189 -10.83 -11.31 -8.77
N ARG A 190 -9.59 -10.84 -8.82
CA ARG A 190 -8.83 -10.41 -7.65
C ARG A 190 -9.21 -9.00 -7.22
N HIS A 191 -8.98 -8.70 -5.96
CA HIS A 191 -9.28 -7.42 -5.33
C HIS A 191 -8.05 -6.85 -4.65
N LYS A 192 -7.89 -5.53 -4.72
CA LYS A 192 -6.80 -4.81 -4.08
C LYS A 192 -6.99 -4.76 -2.56
N ALA A 193 -6.00 -5.24 -1.84
CA ALA A 193 -5.83 -5.04 -0.40
C ALA A 193 -4.67 -4.08 -0.15
N THR A 194 -4.81 -3.24 0.88
CA THR A 194 -3.74 -2.38 1.38
C THR A 194 -3.20 -2.97 2.68
N VAL A 195 -1.89 -3.20 2.73
CA VAL A 195 -1.15 -3.71 3.89
C VAL A 195 -0.22 -2.62 4.40
N ARG A 196 -0.30 -2.28 5.69
CA ARG A 196 0.55 -1.28 6.34
C ARG A 196 1.30 -1.93 7.50
N ILE A 197 2.62 -1.75 7.55
CA ILE A 197 3.49 -2.27 8.61
C ILE A 197 4.15 -1.08 9.29
N GLY A 198 3.81 -0.87 10.56
CA GLY A 198 4.29 0.24 11.38
C GLY A 198 5.32 -0.23 12.39
N TYR A 199 6.56 0.24 12.26
CA TYR A 199 7.64 -0.01 13.19
C TYR A 199 7.69 1.10 14.23
N VAL A 200 7.48 0.76 15.51
CA VAL A 200 7.37 1.74 16.59
C VAL A 200 8.70 1.90 17.33
N TYR A 201 9.11 3.14 17.57
CA TYR A 201 10.33 3.49 18.31
C TYR A 201 10.04 4.54 19.38
N ASP A 202 10.94 4.68 20.35
CA ASP A 202 10.95 5.88 21.18
C ASP A 202 11.27 7.09 20.30
N GLY A 203 10.52 8.17 20.47
CA GLY A 203 10.85 9.43 19.83
C GLY A 203 12.09 10.05 20.45
N VAL A 204 12.78 10.89 19.69
CA VAL A 204 13.91 11.70 20.17
C VAL A 204 13.71 13.15 19.72
N TYR A 205 14.11 14.11 20.55
CA TYR A 205 14.10 15.53 20.16
C TYR A 205 15.33 15.87 19.31
N GLU A 206 15.21 16.80 18.36
CA GLU A 206 16.35 17.38 17.64
C GLU A 206 16.85 18.68 18.31
N VAL A 207 18.14 19.01 18.11
CA VAL A 207 18.75 20.30 18.47
C VAL A 207 19.48 20.85 17.24
N PRO A 208 19.49 22.17 17.01
CA PRO A 208 20.31 22.78 15.97
C PRO A 208 21.80 22.42 16.11
N PRO A 209 22.55 22.02 15.06
CA PRO A 209 23.98 22.25 15.07
C PRO A 209 24.23 23.76 15.22
N GLU A 210 25.42 24.14 15.68
CA GLU A 210 25.90 25.52 15.62
C GLU A 210 25.75 26.05 14.17
N ILE A 211 24.71 26.85 13.92
CA ILE A 211 24.34 27.30 12.58
C ILE A 211 25.36 28.36 12.14
N THR A 212 26.07 28.13 11.05
CA THR A 212 26.63 29.22 10.23
C THR A 212 25.50 29.76 9.35
N GLN A 213 25.36 31.09 9.32
CA GLN A 213 24.20 31.90 8.88
C GLN A 213 23.58 31.64 7.47
N SER A 214 23.90 30.55 6.76
CA SER A 214 23.64 30.41 5.32
C SER A 214 22.76 29.21 4.88
N LEU A 215 22.02 28.54 5.78
CA LEU A 215 21.25 27.33 5.42
C LEU A 215 19.80 27.32 5.95
N ILE A 216 19.06 28.44 5.81
CA ILE A 216 17.64 28.48 6.17
C ILE A 216 16.79 28.24 4.91
N ASP A 217 16.65 26.98 4.52
CA ASP A 217 15.52 26.49 3.73
C ASP A 217 14.83 25.40 4.56
N VAL A 218 13.76 25.78 5.26
CA VAL A 218 13.04 24.93 6.21
C VAL A 218 11.98 24.11 5.46
N GLN A 219 12.28 22.83 5.19
CA GLN A 219 11.28 21.80 4.91
C GLN A 219 11.50 20.64 5.86
N CYS A 220 10.67 20.52 6.91
CA CYS A 220 10.64 19.32 7.74
C CYS A 220 9.83 18.27 7.00
N SER A 221 10.41 17.13 6.62
CA SER A 221 9.68 15.95 6.08
C SER A 221 8.82 16.17 4.81
N THR A 222 8.69 15.13 4.01
CA THR A 222 7.76 15.13 2.86
C THR A 222 6.30 14.93 3.27
N GLU A 223 6.03 14.56 4.53
CA GLU A 223 4.67 14.30 5.04
C GLU A 223 4.10 15.46 5.86
N ASN A 224 4.95 16.36 6.36
CA ASN A 224 4.54 17.48 7.19
C ASN A 224 5.44 18.70 6.92
N PRO A 225 5.29 19.39 5.77
CA PRO A 225 6.22 20.42 5.26
C PRO A 225 6.31 21.70 6.13
N GLU A 226 5.76 21.67 7.34
CA GLU A 226 5.47 22.79 8.20
C GLU A 226 6.52 22.83 9.33
N GLY A 227 7.46 23.76 9.19
CA GLY A 227 8.63 23.96 10.06
C GLY A 227 8.35 23.98 11.57
N SER A 228 9.17 23.30 12.36
CA SER A 228 9.29 23.47 13.82
C SER A 228 10.48 24.38 14.17
N PHE A 229 10.45 25.11 15.29
CA PHE A 229 11.55 25.98 15.76
C PHE A 229 12.87 25.21 16.00
N GLY A 230 12.86 23.88 16.01
CA GLY A 230 14.04 23.02 16.13
C GLY A 230 14.34 22.12 14.92
N CYS A 231 13.58 22.20 13.83
CA CYS A 231 13.87 21.40 12.63
C CYS A 231 15.00 22.02 11.82
N ILE A 232 15.96 21.19 11.38
CA ILE A 232 16.92 21.57 10.34
C ILE A 232 16.97 20.49 9.27
N ASN A 233 16.96 20.94 8.01
CA ASN A 233 17.29 20.11 6.88
C ASN A 233 18.81 19.97 6.81
N THR A 234 19.35 18.94 7.47
CA THR A 234 20.74 18.53 7.27
C THR A 234 20.76 17.18 6.56
N THR A 235 21.72 17.00 5.65
CA THR A 235 22.05 15.69 5.08
C THR A 235 22.81 14.79 6.07
N ALA A 236 22.95 15.20 7.33
CA ALA A 236 23.73 14.51 8.36
C ALA A 236 22.95 14.47 9.68
N GLU A 237 22.48 13.28 10.05
CA GLU A 237 21.75 12.97 11.28
C GLU A 237 22.39 13.62 12.53
N ILE A 238 21.71 14.55 13.21
CA ILE A 238 22.08 15.01 14.56
C ILE A 238 21.03 14.52 15.55
N ASN A 239 21.27 13.32 16.07
CA ASN A 239 20.48 12.73 17.15
C ASN A 239 20.97 13.28 18.50
N THR A 240 20.09 13.90 19.28
CA THR A 240 20.43 14.43 20.61
C THR A 240 20.62 13.35 21.66
N GLY A 241 20.10 12.14 21.42
CA GLY A 241 19.98 11.08 22.41
C GLY A 241 19.01 11.42 23.55
N ILE A 242 18.28 12.54 23.50
CA ILE A 242 17.29 12.92 24.51
C ILE A 242 15.96 12.22 24.15
N PRO A 243 15.51 11.24 24.96
CA PRO A 243 14.26 10.55 24.69
C PRO A 243 13.08 11.51 24.79
N ALA A 244 12.24 11.53 23.77
CA ALA A 244 10.92 12.11 23.85
C ALA A 244 10.02 11.23 24.75
N ARG A 245 8.97 11.83 25.32
CA ARG A 245 7.96 11.08 26.08
C ARG A 245 7.01 10.29 25.18
N GLN A 246 7.08 10.51 23.88
CA GLN A 246 6.18 9.92 22.89
C GLN A 246 6.93 8.92 22.01
N GLU A 247 6.15 7.99 21.48
CA GLU A 247 6.64 7.02 20.50
C GLU A 247 6.34 7.51 19.08
N VAL A 248 7.22 7.17 18.16
CA VAL A 248 7.09 7.45 16.73
C VAL A 248 6.89 6.16 15.96
N ILE A 249 6.21 6.23 14.82
CA ILE A 249 5.92 5.05 13.99
C ILE A 249 6.39 5.33 12.56
N GLY A 250 7.26 4.46 12.06
CA GLY A 250 7.60 4.42 10.64
C GLY A 250 6.73 3.42 9.90
N TRP A 251 5.98 3.88 8.90
CA TRP A 251 5.07 3.04 8.13
C TRP A 251 5.69 2.61 6.80
N GLN A 252 5.59 1.32 6.50
CA GLN A 252 5.68 0.80 5.14
C GLN A 252 4.27 0.48 4.63
N GLU A 253 4.01 0.73 3.35
CA GLU A 253 2.69 0.50 2.74
C GLU A 253 2.82 -0.29 1.44
N TYR A 254 2.01 -1.34 1.33
CA TYR A 254 2.00 -2.27 0.20
C TYR A 254 0.59 -2.40 -0.36
N THR A 255 0.47 -2.48 -1.68
CA THR A 255 -0.78 -2.86 -2.36
C THR A 255 -0.62 -4.24 -2.97
N VAL A 256 -1.60 -5.12 -2.78
CA VAL A 256 -1.58 -6.50 -3.28
C VAL A 256 -2.95 -6.93 -3.78
N ASP A 257 -2.98 -7.64 -4.91
CA ASP A 257 -4.20 -8.29 -5.40
C ASP A 257 -4.37 -9.67 -4.75
N ILE A 258 -5.50 -9.86 -4.07
CA ILE A 258 -5.89 -11.09 -3.38
C ILE A 258 -7.26 -11.58 -3.88
N GLY A 259 -7.49 -12.88 -3.81
CA GLY A 259 -8.68 -13.55 -4.32
C GLY A 259 -8.39 -14.28 -5.63
N SER A 260 -9.46 -14.72 -6.28
CA SER A 260 -9.38 -15.39 -7.58
C SER A 260 -10.66 -15.20 -8.36
N TRP A 261 -10.54 -15.26 -9.67
CA TRP A 261 -11.69 -15.45 -10.53
C TRP A 261 -12.15 -16.90 -10.48
N PHE A 262 -13.46 -17.10 -10.33
CA PHE A 262 -14.10 -18.40 -10.50
C PHE A 262 -15.47 -18.23 -11.17
N PRO A 263 -15.93 -19.21 -11.96
CA PRO A 263 -17.10 -19.06 -12.84
C PRO A 263 -18.44 -19.19 -12.10
N ARG A 264 -18.62 -18.47 -10.98
CA ARG A 264 -19.85 -18.50 -10.17
C ARG A 264 -21.10 -18.19 -10.99
N ASN A 265 -21.00 -17.26 -11.93
CA ASN A 265 -22.11 -16.82 -12.78
C ASN A 265 -22.36 -17.72 -14.00
N ALA A 266 -21.53 -18.74 -14.24
CA ALA A 266 -21.77 -19.68 -15.34
C ALA A 266 -22.89 -20.67 -15.02
N GLY A 267 -23.21 -20.89 -13.73
CA GLY A 267 -24.27 -21.81 -13.30
C GLY A 267 -23.93 -23.30 -13.50
N LEU A 268 -22.67 -23.62 -13.84
CA LEU A 268 -22.21 -24.98 -14.14
C LEU A 268 -21.43 -25.61 -12.98
N GLY A 269 -21.64 -25.15 -11.74
CA GLY A 269 -20.97 -25.72 -10.55
C GLY A 269 -19.45 -25.61 -10.59
N GLU A 270 -18.92 -24.42 -10.90
CA GLU A 270 -17.49 -24.11 -11.04
C GLU A 270 -16.79 -24.70 -12.29
N TRP A 271 -17.52 -25.40 -13.16
CA TRP A 271 -17.04 -25.78 -14.48
C TRP A 271 -17.13 -24.61 -15.49
N THR A 272 -16.24 -24.62 -16.47
CA THR A 272 -16.23 -23.70 -17.61
C THR A 272 -16.43 -24.45 -18.92
N ILE A 273 -16.91 -23.74 -19.95
CA ILE A 273 -16.96 -24.26 -21.32
C ILE A 273 -15.76 -23.71 -22.07
N ASP A 274 -15.01 -24.53 -22.81
CA ASP A 274 -13.76 -24.13 -23.47
C ASP A 274 -13.86 -22.86 -24.35
N VAL A 275 -14.96 -22.68 -25.06
CA VAL A 275 -15.22 -21.50 -25.92
C VAL A 275 -15.64 -20.23 -25.18
N HIS A 276 -15.92 -20.28 -23.88
CA HIS A 276 -16.35 -19.12 -23.09
C HIS A 276 -15.23 -18.65 -22.17
N HIS A 277 -14.80 -17.41 -22.32
CA HIS A 277 -13.66 -16.85 -21.61
C HIS A 277 -14.12 -15.77 -20.63
N ALA A 278 -13.27 -15.42 -19.67
CA ALA A 278 -13.53 -14.34 -18.72
C ALA A 278 -12.29 -13.48 -18.53
N TYR A 279 -12.48 -12.23 -18.14
CA TYR A 279 -11.39 -11.29 -17.97
C TYR A 279 -11.42 -10.68 -16.58
N ASP A 280 -10.27 -10.66 -15.91
CA ASP A 280 -10.06 -9.93 -14.66
C ASP A 280 -9.38 -8.59 -14.99
N PRO A 281 -10.10 -7.45 -14.88
CA PRO A 281 -9.56 -6.13 -15.20
C PRO A 281 -8.60 -5.57 -14.14
N ASN A 282 -8.57 -6.15 -12.93
CA ASN A 282 -7.64 -5.71 -11.88
C ASN A 282 -6.27 -6.34 -12.07
N ALA A 283 -6.24 -7.64 -12.38
CA ALA A 283 -5.00 -8.39 -12.62
C ALA A 283 -4.55 -8.38 -14.09
N GLU A 284 -5.37 -7.88 -15.00
CA GLU A 284 -5.18 -7.92 -16.45
C GLU A 284 -4.93 -9.35 -16.99
N ILE A 285 -5.71 -10.31 -16.51
CA ILE A 285 -5.61 -11.72 -16.88
C ILE A 285 -6.86 -12.16 -17.64
N LEU A 286 -6.64 -12.76 -18.81
CA LEU A 286 -7.66 -13.51 -19.56
C LEU A 286 -7.69 -14.95 -19.06
N TYR A 287 -8.83 -15.37 -18.53
CA TYR A 287 -9.13 -16.74 -18.14
C TYR A 287 -9.86 -17.46 -19.28
N PHE A 288 -9.18 -18.40 -19.93
CA PHE A 288 -9.77 -19.24 -20.96
C PHE A 288 -10.68 -20.30 -20.35
N GLY A 289 -11.73 -20.65 -21.09
CA GLY A 289 -12.70 -21.67 -20.70
C GLY A 289 -12.12 -23.08 -20.61
N ASN A 290 -10.99 -23.33 -21.27
CA ASN A 290 -10.25 -24.60 -21.21
C ASN A 290 -9.38 -24.75 -19.94
N GLY A 291 -9.38 -23.75 -19.06
CA GLY A 291 -8.58 -23.72 -17.83
C GLY A 291 -7.26 -22.96 -17.95
N GLY A 292 -6.81 -22.63 -19.17
CA GLY A 292 -5.64 -21.79 -19.40
C GLY A 292 -5.87 -20.35 -18.94
N GLN A 293 -4.79 -19.64 -18.62
CA GLN A 293 -4.84 -18.20 -18.31
C GLN A 293 -3.67 -17.50 -19.01
N ARG A 294 -3.85 -16.22 -19.34
CA ARG A 294 -2.82 -15.41 -19.99
C ARG A 294 -2.88 -13.99 -19.48
N GLN A 295 -1.74 -13.43 -19.10
CA GLN A 295 -1.62 -12.01 -18.82
C GLN A 295 -1.70 -11.24 -20.15
N VAL A 296 -2.49 -10.18 -20.20
CA VAL A 296 -2.78 -9.47 -21.44
C VAL A 296 -2.73 -7.97 -21.21
N ILE A 297 -2.41 -7.21 -22.26
CA ILE A 297 -2.55 -5.76 -22.27
C ILE A 297 -3.79 -5.46 -23.13
N PRO A 298 -4.94 -5.10 -22.53
CA PRO A 298 -6.15 -4.86 -23.29
C PRO A 298 -6.14 -3.50 -23.98
N ILE A 299 -6.92 -3.37 -25.05
CA ILE A 299 -7.30 -2.06 -25.60
C ILE A 299 -8.62 -1.63 -24.94
N LYS A 300 -8.63 -0.47 -24.29
CA LYS A 300 -9.83 0.11 -23.67
C LYS A 300 -10.40 1.17 -24.61
N GLN A 301 -11.61 0.95 -25.13
CA GLN A 301 -12.27 1.85 -26.07
C GLN A 301 -13.78 1.88 -25.80
N ASP A 302 -14.37 3.08 -25.68
CA ASP A 302 -15.82 3.28 -25.53
C ASP A 302 -16.47 2.43 -24.42
N GLY A 303 -15.80 2.29 -23.27
CA GLY A 303 -16.26 1.49 -22.13
C GLY A 303 -16.15 -0.03 -22.33
N LYS A 304 -15.52 -0.46 -23.43
CA LYS A 304 -15.23 -1.86 -23.77
C LYS A 304 -13.75 -2.15 -23.59
N ILE A 305 -13.47 -3.42 -23.35
CA ILE A 305 -12.14 -3.97 -23.19
C ILE A 305 -11.97 -5.01 -24.31
N LEU A 306 -11.02 -4.76 -25.21
CA LEU A 306 -10.74 -5.61 -26.37
C LEU A 306 -9.43 -6.35 -26.14
N ILE A 307 -9.45 -7.67 -26.33
CA ILE A 307 -8.29 -8.55 -26.14
C ILE A 307 -8.18 -9.46 -27.37
N ALA A 308 -7.07 -9.39 -28.10
CA ALA A 308 -6.82 -10.27 -29.23
C ALA A 308 -6.55 -11.71 -28.78
N SER A 309 -6.98 -12.71 -29.56
CA SER A 309 -6.57 -14.09 -29.39
C SER A 309 -5.06 -14.27 -29.61
N GLU A 310 -4.51 -15.37 -29.14
CA GLU A 310 -3.06 -15.65 -29.26
C GLU A 310 -2.59 -15.81 -30.70
N ASP A 311 -3.43 -16.38 -31.55
CA ASP A 311 -3.19 -16.49 -33.00
C ASP A 311 -3.52 -15.21 -33.78
N GLY A 312 -4.06 -14.18 -33.10
CA GLY A 312 -4.51 -12.93 -33.72
C GLY A 312 -5.75 -13.05 -34.61
N GLY A 313 -6.40 -14.22 -34.67
CA GLY A 313 -7.55 -14.47 -35.53
C GLY A 313 -8.88 -13.92 -35.01
N LEU A 314 -8.98 -13.63 -33.70
CA LEU A 314 -10.21 -13.21 -33.02
C LEU A 314 -9.95 -12.04 -32.07
N VAL A 315 -11.01 -11.29 -31.75
CA VAL A 315 -10.98 -10.24 -30.72
C VAL A 315 -12.09 -10.49 -29.72
N TYR A 316 -11.72 -10.80 -28.49
CA TYR A 316 -12.64 -10.93 -27.38
C TYR A 316 -13.03 -9.54 -26.86
N GLU A 317 -14.32 -9.25 -26.82
CA GLU A 317 -14.87 -7.99 -26.31
C GLU A 317 -15.49 -8.22 -24.93
N PHE A 318 -15.03 -7.47 -23.92
CA PHE A 318 -15.55 -7.48 -22.55
C PHE A 318 -16.08 -6.09 -22.17
N ASN A 319 -17.00 -6.03 -21.21
CA ASN A 319 -17.40 -4.76 -20.59
C ASN A 319 -16.38 -4.31 -19.52
N GLY A 320 -16.57 -3.12 -18.95
CA GLY A 320 -15.72 -2.60 -17.86
C GLY A 320 -15.66 -3.45 -16.58
N THR A 321 -16.53 -4.45 -16.41
CA THR A 321 -16.50 -5.40 -15.28
C THR A 321 -15.89 -6.76 -15.65
N GLY A 322 -15.32 -6.90 -16.86
CA GLY A 322 -14.71 -8.15 -17.33
C GLY A 322 -15.69 -9.21 -17.87
N ARG A 323 -16.99 -8.89 -18.02
CA ARG A 323 -17.97 -9.80 -18.60
C ARG A 323 -17.80 -9.87 -20.12
N HIS A 324 -17.69 -11.10 -20.64
CA HIS A 324 -17.58 -11.36 -22.08
C HIS A 324 -18.88 -10.95 -22.80
N LEU A 325 -18.75 -10.17 -23.87
CA LEU A 325 -19.84 -9.65 -24.68
C LEU A 325 -19.93 -10.38 -26.03
N ARG A 326 -18.80 -10.56 -26.71
CA ARG A 326 -18.69 -11.29 -27.98
C ARG A 326 -17.24 -11.64 -28.31
N THR A 327 -17.08 -12.52 -29.29
CA THR A 327 -15.82 -12.90 -29.95
C THR A 327 -15.95 -12.65 -31.44
#